data_AF-D4Z4C2-F1
#
_entry.id   AF-D4Z4C2-F1
#
_cell.length_a   1.000
_cell.length_b   1.000
_cell.length_c   1.000
_cell.angle_alpha   90.00
_cell.angle_beta   90.00
_cell.angle_gamma   90.00
#
_symmetry.space_group_name_H-M   'P 1'
#
loop_
_entity.id
_entity.type
_entity.pdbx_description
1 polymer ?
#
loop_
_entity_poly.entity_id
_entity_poly.type
_entity_poly.pdbx_seq_one_letter_code
_entity_poly.pdbx_strand_id
1 'polypeptide(L)'
;MVLKEINSRTARLGDRFKLRVDEPIYINGVPVVPVGSTAWGEIASVEKNGAVGKGGRLGAKLLYLDLPSGQVRLRGDYADRGGGNGAGVVLAVVGFGLLGLLTGGDSARLKAGDIFTGYVDGPSPLPSPPATKDISAPEPAA
;
A
#
# COMPACT_ATOMS: atom_id res chain seq x y z
N MET A 1 -2.92 11.62 -2.48
CA MET A 1 -1.68 11.63 -3.28
C MET A 1 -0.42 11.68 -2.42
N VAL A 2 0.64 11.00 -2.84
CA VAL A 2 1.96 10.98 -2.19
C VAL A 2 2.73 12.28 -2.46
N LEU A 3 3.41 12.85 -1.45
CA LEU A 3 4.12 14.13 -1.60
C LEU A 3 5.57 14.01 -2.07
N LYS A 4 6.24 12.90 -1.75
CA LYS A 4 7.65 12.68 -2.06
C LYS A 4 7.85 11.29 -2.63
N GLU A 5 8.68 11.20 -3.67
CA GLU A 5 9.05 9.90 -4.23
C GLU A 5 9.83 9.05 -3.22
N ILE A 6 9.51 7.75 -3.20
CA ILE A 6 10.18 6.75 -2.39
C ILE A 6 10.66 5.62 -3.30
N ASN A 7 11.95 5.29 -3.20
CA ASN A 7 12.59 4.26 -4.02
C ASN A 7 13.04 3.07 -3.17
N SER A 8 12.77 1.85 -3.63
CA SER A 8 13.13 0.63 -2.89
C SER A 8 14.63 0.45 -2.66
N ARG A 9 15.51 1.17 -3.38
CA ARG A 9 16.96 1.14 -3.18
C ARG A 9 17.42 1.89 -1.93
N THR A 10 16.74 3.00 -1.60
CA THR A 10 17.11 3.92 -0.51
C THR A 10 16.17 3.84 0.68
N ALA A 11 14.92 3.44 0.46
CA ALA A 11 13.91 3.31 1.49
C ALA A 11 14.29 2.23 2.51
N ARG A 12 13.85 2.44 3.75
CA ARG A 12 14.00 1.50 4.86
C ARG A 12 12.64 1.12 5.41
N LEU A 13 12.58 -0.07 5.99
CA LEU A 13 11.41 -0.50 6.74
C LEU A 13 11.13 0.49 7.89
N GLY A 14 9.89 0.91 8.04
CA GLY A 14 9.49 1.89 9.05
C GLY A 14 9.66 3.35 8.64
N ASP A 15 10.20 3.63 7.45
CA ASP A 15 10.29 5.01 6.94
C ASP A 15 8.88 5.60 6.81
N ARG A 16 8.68 6.79 7.39
CA ARG A 16 7.41 7.50 7.32
C ARG A 16 7.40 8.49 6.17
N PHE A 17 6.26 8.57 5.50
CA PHE A 17 6.04 9.53 4.42
C PHE A 17 4.70 10.23 4.58
N LYS A 18 4.65 11.44 4.04
CA LYS A 18 3.45 12.28 4.07
C LYS A 18 2.66 12.11 2.77
N LEU A 19 1.36 12.05 2.91
CA LEU A 19 0.40 12.12 1.83
C LEU A 19 -0.52 13.32 2.05
N ARG A 20 -1.11 13.80 0.97
CA ARG A 20 -2.19 14.78 1.00
C ARG A 20 -3.46 14.13 0.49
N VAL A 21 -4.58 14.39 1.16
CA VAL A 21 -5.90 13.94 0.71
C VAL A 21 -6.33 14.77 -0.50
N ASP A 22 -6.63 14.10 -1.60
CA ASP A 22 -7.11 14.71 -2.85
C ASP A 22 -8.64 14.68 -2.97
N GLU A 23 -9.29 13.61 -2.51
CA GLU A 23 -10.75 13.49 -2.42
C GLU A 23 -11.25 13.47 -0.97
N PRO A 24 -12.38 14.13 -0.66
CA PRO A 24 -12.92 14.14 0.68
C PRO A 24 -13.38 12.72 1.07
N ILE A 25 -13.03 12.29 2.28
CA ILE A 25 -13.42 10.97 2.77
C ILE A 25 -14.70 11.11 3.59
N TYR A 26 -15.74 10.41 3.16
CA TYR A 26 -17.04 10.41 3.81
C TYR A 26 -17.18 9.22 4.76
N ILE A 27 -17.76 9.45 5.93
CA ILE A 27 -18.23 8.40 6.83
C ILE A 27 -19.73 8.63 7.03
N ASN A 28 -20.55 7.63 6.70
CA ASN A 28 -22.01 7.74 6.80
C ASN A 28 -22.60 8.98 6.08
N GLY A 29 -22.00 9.37 4.94
CA GLY A 29 -22.43 10.54 4.17
C GLY A 29 -21.96 11.90 4.71
N VAL A 30 -21.22 11.94 5.83
CA VAL A 30 -20.61 13.17 6.36
C VAL A 30 -19.15 13.24 5.92
N PRO A 31 -18.68 14.36 5.32
CA PRO A 31 -17.27 14.53 5.00
C PRO A 31 -16.48 14.71 6.30
N VAL A 32 -15.85 13.63 6.76
CA VAL A 32 -15.05 13.65 8.00
C VAL A 32 -13.64 14.15 7.73
N VAL A 33 -13.17 14.01 6.49
CA VAL A 33 -11.85 14.42 6.07
C VAL A 33 -11.96 15.43 4.93
N PRO A 34 -11.61 16.72 5.15
CA PRO A 34 -11.54 17.68 4.08
C PRO A 34 -10.33 17.41 3.18
N VAL A 35 -10.49 17.77 1.90
CA VAL A 35 -9.41 17.78 0.92
C VAL A 35 -8.26 18.66 1.43
N GLY A 36 -7.02 18.23 1.18
CA GLY A 36 -5.82 18.95 1.61
C GLY A 36 -5.28 18.53 2.97
N SER A 37 -6.02 17.74 3.76
CA SER A 37 -5.57 17.18 5.03
C SER A 37 -4.28 16.36 4.87
N THR A 38 -3.40 16.40 5.88
CA THR A 38 -2.12 15.68 5.86
C THR A 38 -2.31 14.28 6.43
N ALA A 39 -2.01 13.26 5.63
CA ALA A 39 -1.98 11.86 6.06
C ALA A 39 -0.54 11.35 6.20
N TRP A 40 -0.37 10.33 7.02
CA TRP A 40 0.89 9.66 7.26
C TRP A 40 0.79 8.19 6.88
N GLY A 41 1.79 7.75 6.12
CA GLY A 41 2.03 6.35 5.79
C GLY A 41 3.40 5.90 6.25
N GLU A 42 3.61 4.60 6.24
CA GLU A 42 4.85 3.94 6.63
C GLU A 42 5.21 2.85 5.62
N ILE A 43 6.50 2.69 5.38
CA ILE A 43 7.02 1.59 4.57
C ILE A 43 6.96 0.29 5.38
N ALA A 44 6.13 -0.65 4.92
CA ALA A 44 5.87 -1.93 5.54
C ALA A 44 6.73 -3.08 5.00
N SER A 45 7.29 -2.94 3.79
CA SER A 45 8.27 -3.89 3.26
C SER A 45 9.17 -3.23 2.21
N VAL A 46 10.43 -3.65 2.15
CA VAL A 46 11.38 -3.17 1.14
C VAL A 46 12.25 -4.34 0.68
N GLU A 47 12.30 -4.55 -0.63
CA GLU A 47 13.31 -5.36 -1.28
C GLU A 47 14.07 -4.50 -2.30
N LYS A 48 15.39 -4.43 -2.16
CA LYS A 48 16.25 -3.72 -3.11
C LYS A 48 16.34 -4.51 -4.41
N ASN A 49 16.45 -3.78 -5.53
CA ASN A 49 16.90 -4.42 -6.76
C ASN A 49 18.33 -4.94 -6.62
N GLY A 50 18.66 -5.96 -7.42
CA GLY A 50 19.94 -6.64 -7.33
C GLY A 50 20.44 -7.13 -8.69
N ALA A 51 21.62 -7.72 -8.66
CA ALA A 51 22.25 -8.39 -9.80
C ALA A 51 21.38 -9.54 -10.33
N VAL A 52 21.72 -10.03 -11.52
CA VAL A 52 20.98 -11.09 -12.23
C VAL A 52 19.53 -10.67 -12.50
N GLY A 53 19.31 -9.39 -12.80
CA GLY A 53 18.00 -8.87 -13.22
C GLY A 53 16.95 -8.86 -12.12
N LYS A 54 17.33 -9.02 -10.84
CA LYS A 54 16.40 -9.00 -9.71
C LYS A 54 15.77 -7.62 -9.56
N GLY A 55 14.47 -7.53 -9.78
CA GLY A 55 13.67 -6.32 -9.55
C GLY A 55 13.45 -6.04 -8.06
N GLY A 56 13.32 -4.75 -7.72
CA GLY A 56 12.99 -4.32 -6.36
C GLY A 56 11.50 -4.47 -6.02
N ARG A 57 11.17 -4.40 -4.73
CA ARG A 57 9.79 -4.35 -4.24
C ARG A 57 9.66 -3.33 -3.13
N LEU A 58 8.49 -2.71 -3.04
CA LEU A 58 8.19 -1.76 -2.00
C LEU A 58 6.74 -1.96 -1.56
N GLY A 59 6.54 -2.12 -0.26
CA GLY A 59 5.23 -2.17 0.38
C GLY A 59 5.09 -1.01 1.35
N ALA A 60 3.94 -0.38 1.33
CA ALA A 60 3.60 0.75 2.19
C ALA A 60 2.20 0.55 2.78
N LYS A 61 1.97 1.10 3.97
CA LYS A 61 0.69 1.08 4.66
C LYS A 61 0.33 2.48 5.14
N LEU A 62 -0.96 2.79 5.19
CA LEU A 62 -1.46 4.00 5.84
C LEU A 62 -1.48 3.83 7.35
N LEU A 63 -1.26 4.93 8.08
CA LEU A 63 -1.28 4.95 9.54
C LEU A 63 -2.44 5.77 10.08
N TYR A 64 -2.40 7.07 9.82
CA TYR A 64 -3.36 8.03 10.36
C TYR A 64 -3.37 9.31 9.54
N LEU A 65 -4.44 10.06 9.72
CA LEU A 65 -4.65 11.40 9.21
C LEU A 65 -4.55 12.40 10.36
N ASP A 66 -3.95 13.55 10.11
CA ASP A 66 -3.93 14.69 11.01
C ASP A 66 -5.05 15.68 10.64
N LEU A 67 -5.98 15.90 11.57
CA LEU A 67 -7.08 16.86 11.44
C LEU A 67 -7.05 17.83 12.62
N PRO A 68 -7.62 19.05 12.47
CA PRO A 68 -7.77 19.98 13.59
C PRO A 68 -8.54 19.40 14.79
N SER A 69 -9.43 18.44 14.55
CA SER A 69 -10.22 17.75 15.57
C SER A 69 -9.52 16.57 16.25
N GLY A 70 -8.33 16.18 15.79
CA GLY A 70 -7.58 15.03 16.30
C GLY A 70 -7.15 14.04 15.21
N GLN A 71 -6.37 13.03 15.59
CA GLN A 71 -5.88 12.03 14.64
C GLN A 71 -6.93 10.95 14.34
N VAL A 72 -7.13 10.67 13.05
CA VAL A 72 -8.05 9.62 12.59
C VAL A 72 -7.25 8.46 12.01
N ARG A 73 -7.52 7.23 12.46
CA ARG A 73 -6.82 6.04 11.96
C ARG A 73 -7.24 5.75 10.53
N LEU A 74 -6.25 5.45 9.70
CA LEU A 74 -6.46 5.05 8.31
C LEU A 74 -5.97 3.62 8.13
N ARG A 75 -6.61 2.89 7.22
CA ARG A 75 -6.21 1.56 6.79
C ARG A 75 -6.11 1.53 5.28
N GLY A 76 -5.05 0.91 4.77
CA GLY A 76 -4.83 0.78 3.33
C GLY A 76 -3.41 0.31 3.11
N ASP A 77 -3.26 -0.68 2.24
CA ASP A 77 -1.99 -1.28 1.87
C ASP A 77 -1.71 -1.00 0.41
N TYR A 78 -0.45 -0.76 0.09
CA TYR A 78 0.03 -0.55 -1.26
C TYR A 78 1.29 -1.38 -1.46
N ALA A 79 1.41 -1.97 -2.64
CA ALA A 79 2.59 -2.71 -3.03
C ALA A 79 2.94 -2.36 -4.48
N ASP A 80 4.20 -2.02 -4.70
CA ASP A 80 4.78 -1.83 -6.03
C ASP A 80 5.99 -2.75 -6.24
N ARG A 81 6.22 -3.13 -7.49
CA ARG A 81 7.29 -4.04 -7.90
C ARG A 81 8.02 -3.46 -9.12
N GLY A 82 9.32 -3.25 -8.96
CA GLY A 82 10.22 -2.91 -10.05
C GLY A 82 10.37 -4.07 -11.02
N GLY A 83 10.48 -3.74 -12.31
CA GLY A 83 10.59 -4.72 -13.39
C GLY A 83 11.83 -5.62 -13.25
N GLY A 84 11.65 -6.92 -13.49
CA GLY A 84 12.77 -7.85 -13.66
C GLY A 84 13.43 -7.64 -15.02
N ASN A 85 14.76 -7.80 -15.09
CA ASN A 85 15.53 -7.59 -16.32
C ASN A 85 16.25 -8.86 -16.80
N GLY A 86 15.53 -9.99 -16.83
CA GLY A 86 16.10 -11.28 -17.21
C GLY A 86 16.61 -11.32 -18.65
N ALA A 87 15.85 -10.74 -19.60
CA ALA A 87 16.28 -10.65 -21.00
C ALA A 87 17.57 -9.81 -21.16
N GLY A 88 17.67 -8.68 -20.43
CA GLY A 88 18.87 -7.87 -20.42
C GLY A 88 20.09 -8.61 -19.85
N VAL A 89 19.90 -9.43 -18.82
CA VAL A 89 20.98 -10.28 -18.29
C VAL A 89 21.48 -11.28 -19.32
N VAL A 90 20.58 -11.96 -20.05
CA VAL A 90 20.97 -12.91 -21.09
C VAL A 90 21.80 -12.23 -22.18
N LEU A 91 21.32 -11.09 -22.69
CA LEU A 91 22.05 -10.32 -23.71
C LEU A 91 23.41 -9.82 -23.19
N ALA A 92 23.47 -9.36 -21.94
CA ALA A 92 24.71 -8.90 -21.34
C ALA A 92 25.72 -10.03 -21.14
N VAL A 93 25.27 -11.25 -20.81
CA VAL A 93 26.17 -12.42 -20.68
C VAL A 93 26.74 -12.81 -22.05
N VAL A 94 25.94 -12.74 -23.11
CA VAL A 94 26.42 -13.00 -24.47
C VAL A 94 27.49 -11.97 -24.90
N GLY A 95 27.29 -10.68 -24.57
CA GLY A 95 28.23 -9.62 -24.96
C GLY A 95 29.47 -9.48 -24.07
N PHE A 96 29.31 -9.68 -22.75
CA PHE A 96 30.32 -9.36 -21.74
C PHE A 96 30.73 -10.55 -20.86
N GLY A 97 30.28 -11.77 -21.20
CA GLY A 97 30.59 -12.98 -20.45
C GLY A 97 30.04 -12.93 -19.02
N LEU A 98 30.82 -13.43 -18.05
CA LEU A 98 30.40 -13.49 -16.64
C LEU A 98 30.10 -12.10 -16.04
N LEU A 99 30.66 -11.02 -16.58
CA LEU A 99 30.34 -9.66 -16.13
C LEU A 99 28.88 -9.27 -16.43
N GLY A 100 28.24 -9.93 -17.39
CA GLY A 100 26.82 -9.74 -17.69
C GLY A 100 25.89 -10.08 -16.52
N LEU A 101 26.32 -10.93 -15.57
CA LEU A 101 25.57 -11.26 -14.36
C LEU A 101 25.41 -10.08 -13.40
N LEU A 102 26.25 -9.04 -13.52
CA LEU A 102 26.15 -7.81 -12.73
C LEU A 102 24.99 -6.91 -13.18
N THR A 103 24.33 -7.24 -14.29
CA THR A 103 23.17 -6.50 -14.81
C THR A 103 22.00 -6.57 -13.82
N GLY A 104 21.51 -5.40 -13.39
CA GLY A 104 20.45 -5.28 -12.40
C GLY A 104 19.03 -5.19 -12.98
N GLY A 105 18.04 -5.48 -12.13
CA GLY A 105 16.62 -5.15 -12.39
C GLY A 105 16.26 -3.72 -11.99
N ASP A 106 15.06 -3.27 -12.35
CA ASP A 106 14.57 -1.93 -11.99
C ASP A 106 14.10 -1.86 -10.52
N SER A 107 14.12 -0.66 -9.94
CA SER A 107 13.67 -0.42 -8.57
C SER A 107 12.15 -0.20 -8.53
N ALA A 108 11.49 -0.68 -7.47
CA ALA A 108 10.12 -0.26 -7.19
C ALA A 108 10.12 1.21 -6.73
N ARG A 109 9.12 1.98 -7.17
CA ARG A 109 9.02 3.42 -6.90
C ARG A 109 7.58 3.79 -6.62
N LEU A 110 7.38 4.41 -5.46
CA LEU A 110 6.17 5.15 -5.15
C LEU A 110 6.42 6.60 -5.59
N LYS A 111 5.78 7.03 -6.68
CA LYS A 111 6.01 8.36 -7.25
C LYS A 111 5.25 9.42 -6.45
N ALA A 112 5.79 10.63 -6.45
CA ALA A 112 5.01 11.78 -6.01
C ALA A 112 3.81 11.94 -6.94
N GLY A 113 2.63 12.16 -6.35
CA GLY A 113 1.37 12.19 -7.08
C GLY A 113 0.63 10.85 -7.14
N ASP A 114 1.25 9.73 -6.78
CA ASP A 114 0.54 8.43 -6.77
C ASP A 114 -0.68 8.48 -5.83
N ILE A 115 -1.79 7.95 -6.33
CA ILE A 115 -3.05 7.87 -5.60
C ILE A 115 -2.99 6.62 -4.73
N PHE A 116 -3.30 6.81 -3.46
CA PHE A 116 -3.30 5.75 -2.47
C PHE A 116 -4.71 5.62 -1.92
N THR A 117 -5.36 4.49 -2.21
CA THR A 117 -6.70 4.21 -1.70
C THR A 117 -6.61 3.77 -0.25
N GLY A 118 -7.30 4.48 0.63
CA GLY A 118 -7.36 4.19 2.05
C GLY A 118 -8.76 4.38 2.61
N TYR A 119 -9.05 3.65 3.67
CA TYR A 119 -10.32 3.68 4.39
C TYR A 119 -10.09 4.20 5.80
N VAL A 120 -11.07 4.92 6.36
CA VAL A 120 -11.02 5.31 7.77
C VAL A 120 -11.37 4.11 8.64
N ASP A 121 -10.52 3.82 9.62
CA ASP A 121 -10.74 2.76 10.59
C ASP A 121 -11.46 3.37 11.80
N GLY A 122 -12.79 3.26 11.82
CA GLY A 122 -13.63 3.64 12.96
C GLY A 122 -14.35 2.41 13.51
N PRO A 123 -14.56 2.29 14.83
CA PRO A 123 -15.54 1.34 15.33
C PRO A 123 -16.90 1.79 14.80
N SER A 124 -17.46 1.03 13.85
CA SER A 124 -18.90 1.10 13.64
C SER A 124 -19.54 0.32 14.79
N PRO A 125 -20.34 0.93 15.67
CA PRO A 125 -21.37 0.17 16.35
C PRO A 125 -22.44 -0.11 15.29
N LEU A 126 -22.21 -1.11 14.45
CA LEU A 126 -23.35 -1.77 13.84
C LEU A 126 -24.06 -2.44 15.03
N PRO A 127 -25.33 -2.14 15.34
CA PRO A 127 -26.13 -3.14 16.00
C PRO A 127 -26.07 -4.35 15.07
N SER A 128 -25.41 -5.42 15.51
CA SER A 128 -25.66 -6.74 14.95
C SER A 128 -27.19 -6.87 14.86
N PRO A 129 -27.77 -7.24 13.71
CA PRO A 129 -29.14 -7.73 13.71
C PRO A 129 -29.22 -8.75 14.86
N PRO A 130 -30.24 -8.66 15.73
CA PRO A 130 -30.31 -9.55 16.88
C PRO A 130 -30.09 -10.97 16.38
N ALA A 131 -29.14 -11.68 16.99
CA ALA A 131 -29.00 -13.09 16.78
C ALA A 131 -30.37 -13.69 17.10
N THR A 132 -31.13 -14.06 16.06
CA THR A 132 -32.28 -14.93 16.21
C THR A 132 -31.71 -16.24 16.72
N LYS A 133 -31.70 -16.36 18.04
CA LYS A 133 -31.70 -17.64 18.72
C LYS A 133 -33.03 -18.32 18.40
N ASP A 134 -32.90 -19.55 17.95
CA ASP A 134 -33.90 -20.62 17.97
C ASP A 134 -35.24 -20.37 17.27
N ILE A 135 -35.40 -21.03 16.13
CA ILE A 135 -36.63 -21.77 15.87
C ILE A 135 -36.23 -23.21 15.58
N SER A 136 -36.49 -24.06 16.57
CA SER A 136 -36.45 -25.52 16.47
C SER A 136 -37.36 -26.01 15.34
N ALA A 137 -37.06 -27.23 14.89
CA ALA A 137 -37.61 -28.02 13.79
C ALA A 137 -39.17 -28.11 13.75
N PRO A 138 -39.76 -28.66 12.66
CA PRO A 138 -39.76 -30.12 12.54
C PRO A 138 -39.49 -30.65 11.13
N GLU A 139 -38.88 -31.83 11.09
CA GLU A 139 -39.02 -32.83 10.02
C GLU A 139 -40.50 -33.07 9.70
N PRO A 140 -40.88 -33.23 8.42
CA PRO A 140 -41.43 -34.52 8.02
C PRO A 140 -41.05 -34.97 6.58
N ALA A 141 -41.26 -36.27 6.38
CA ALA A 141 -40.88 -37.12 5.25
C ALA A 141 -41.55 -36.86 3.89
N ALA A 142 -40.87 -37.31 2.83
CA ALA A 142 -41.44 -38.07 1.70
C ALA A 142 -40.34 -38.89 1.03
#